data_AF-W7Y3D8-F1
#
_entry.id   AF-W7Y3D8-F1
#
_cell.length_a   1.000
_cell.length_b   1.000
_cell.length_c   1.000
_cell.angle_alpha   90.00
_cell.angle_beta   90.00
_cell.angle_gamma   90.00
#
_symmetry.space_group_name_H-M   'P 1'
#
loop_
_entity.id
_entity.type
_entity.pdbx_description
1 polymer ?
#
loop_
_entity_poly.entity_id
_entity_poly.type
_entity_poly.pdbx_seq_one_letter_code
_entity_poly.pdbx_strand_id
1 'polypeptide(L)'
;MNLLLKLSSLLSVLLLICLDLIAQSHAYNLTTDVILERSFNKNRQINTNNFTFPNGKLKCLVMSFDDGPEHDRVLLEKLNKANIVGTFHLNSGRLGKKAEWLSSELGYDVHFVTESEVSSLYRGHEISGHTVHHIGLNNPNDSIIKFEVSSDLKRMNALIDNEYYRPVQGLAYPFGAYNHQTVSILEELGLKYARTVDATYNFEIPTSNFLTLNPTCHIFDALNYGSYFVNDEATQMQLLNIWGHSYEFHKNWELADSICNMLGNKEDIWYAQTVELVDYLTAIEELSYANDSVFNPSKDITVWVKNKNGDVVALLPGQSMAVHFQSSYAEVSELDRLYPPGSTIIKYHGDWTKNHYKERITTFKNSPLNFGDIVFIGNSITEQGGDWGEKLGVKNVRNRGIAGDVTDGVLKRINEITYYKPRTVFILIGINDLFNLYFQKEIPSPEYVANNILKITEVIHKGSPETKIYLQTILPTSKDYLMEDITKVNTMIRMHKTDSNYNLIDLFEVFVGDDGLIKPNLTSDGTHLNKLGYQLWVETINATINR
;
A
#
# COMPACT_ATOMS: atom_id res chain seq x y z
N MET A 1 61.11 22.41 38.11
CA MET A 1 60.64 23.35 37.07
C MET A 1 60.35 22.67 35.72
N ASN A 2 61.21 21.76 35.22
CA ASN A 2 61.00 21.07 33.93
C ASN A 2 59.86 20.04 33.87
N LEU A 3 59.37 19.51 35.00
CA LEU A 3 58.26 18.54 35.01
C LEU A 3 56.88 19.22 34.87
N LEU A 4 56.72 20.41 35.49
CA LEU A 4 55.49 21.20 35.45
C LEU A 4 55.19 21.79 34.06
N LEU A 5 56.24 22.22 33.34
CA LEU A 5 56.12 22.72 31.95
C LEU A 5 55.75 21.61 30.95
N LYS A 6 56.21 20.36 31.16
CA LYS A 6 55.83 19.22 30.32
C LYS A 6 54.41 18.73 30.60
N LEU A 7 53.95 18.83 31.85
CA LEU A 7 52.58 18.51 32.23
C LEU A 7 51.58 19.54 31.69
N SER A 8 51.92 20.84 31.70
CA SER A 8 51.04 21.87 31.12
C SER A 8 50.93 21.74 29.60
N SER A 9 52.01 21.40 28.88
CA SER A 9 51.96 21.19 27.43
C SER A 9 51.15 19.94 27.05
N LEU A 10 51.23 18.85 27.83
CA LEU A 10 50.41 17.66 27.59
C LEU A 10 48.92 17.93 27.84
N LEU A 11 48.59 18.66 28.91
CA LEU A 11 47.20 19.02 29.22
C LEU A 11 46.60 19.93 28.14
N SER A 12 47.41 20.85 27.60
CA SER A 12 47.02 21.75 26.51
C SER A 12 46.68 20.98 25.23
N VAL A 13 47.53 20.00 24.87
CA VAL A 13 47.34 19.16 23.68
C VAL A 13 46.13 18.22 23.85
N LEU A 14 45.93 17.64 25.04
CA LEU A 14 44.72 16.86 25.32
C LEU A 14 43.44 17.71 25.25
N LEU A 15 43.49 18.96 25.72
CA LEU A 15 42.33 19.85 25.67
C LEU A 15 41.97 20.23 24.22
N LEU A 16 42.98 20.46 23.37
CA LEU A 16 42.81 20.73 21.93
C LEU A 16 42.23 19.51 21.20
N ILE A 17 42.74 18.30 21.48
CA ILE A 17 42.21 17.06 20.88
C ILE A 17 40.76 16.80 21.34
N CYS A 18 40.44 17.07 22.61
CA CYS A 18 39.08 16.97 23.10
C CYS A 18 38.16 18.01 22.47
N LEU A 19 38.61 19.24 22.26
CA LEU A 19 37.82 20.29 21.60
C LEU A 19 37.59 19.97 20.11
N ASP A 20 38.56 19.42 19.40
CA ASP A 20 38.40 18.95 18.02
C ASP A 20 37.48 17.72 17.91
N LEU A 21 37.55 16.79 18.86
CA LEU A 21 36.62 15.65 18.94
C LEU A 21 35.19 16.09 19.30
N ILE A 22 35.03 17.11 20.14
CA ILE A 22 33.72 17.69 20.48
C ILE A 22 33.17 18.51 19.31
N ALA A 23 34.03 19.24 18.59
CA ALA A 23 33.64 19.99 17.40
C ALA A 23 33.30 19.06 16.23
N GLN A 24 34.05 17.96 16.04
CA GLN A 24 33.70 16.90 15.08
C GLN A 24 32.43 16.16 15.50
N SER A 25 32.21 15.86 16.79
CA SER A 25 30.96 15.22 17.23
C SER A 25 29.75 16.15 17.15
N HIS A 26 29.92 17.46 17.40
CA HIS A 26 28.85 18.45 17.19
C HIS A 26 28.59 18.71 15.71
N ALA A 27 29.62 18.76 14.86
CA ALA A 27 29.45 18.89 13.41
C ALA A 27 28.80 17.63 12.82
N TYR A 28 29.21 16.43 13.27
CA TYR A 28 28.59 15.17 12.88
C TYR A 28 27.15 15.11 13.37
N ASN A 29 26.85 15.46 14.63
CA ASN A 29 25.49 15.49 15.14
C ASN A 29 24.61 16.55 14.44
N LEU A 30 25.11 17.76 14.16
CA LEU A 30 24.36 18.76 13.38
C LEU A 30 24.12 18.32 11.93
N THR A 31 25.08 17.66 11.26
CA THR A 31 24.83 17.10 9.93
C THR A 31 23.94 15.88 9.96
N THR A 32 24.03 15.03 11.00
CA THR A 32 23.19 13.84 11.14
C THR A 32 21.77 14.23 11.52
N ASP A 33 21.57 15.24 12.36
CA ASP A 33 20.27 15.79 12.73
C ASP A 33 19.62 16.55 11.57
N VAL A 34 20.38 17.29 10.75
CA VAL A 34 19.87 17.94 9.53
C VAL A 34 19.60 16.93 8.39
N ILE A 35 20.37 15.84 8.30
CA ILE A 35 20.11 14.73 7.37
C ILE A 35 18.96 13.83 7.88
N LEU A 36 18.76 13.70 9.19
CA LEU A 36 17.61 13.01 9.80
C LEU A 36 16.32 13.84 9.71
N GLU A 37 16.40 15.18 9.85
CA GLU A 37 15.26 16.08 9.60
C GLU A 37 14.86 16.11 8.12
N ARG A 38 15.83 15.97 7.20
CA ARG A 38 15.54 15.78 5.77
C ARG A 38 15.06 14.38 5.42
N SER A 39 15.51 13.34 6.12
CA SER A 39 15.18 11.95 5.78
C SER A 39 13.88 11.42 6.39
N PHE A 40 13.19 12.14 7.30
CA PHE A 40 11.87 11.69 7.78
C PHE A 40 10.91 12.83 8.14
N ASN A 41 10.59 13.73 7.21
CA ASN A 41 9.30 14.42 7.24
C ASN A 41 8.17 13.46 6.78
N LYS A 42 8.00 12.34 7.50
CA LYS A 42 7.01 11.28 7.27
C LYS A 42 5.55 11.77 7.28
N ASN A 43 5.31 13.02 7.68
CA ASN A 43 3.99 13.55 8.00
C ASN A 43 3.44 14.57 6.98
N ARG A 44 4.04 14.68 5.80
CA ARG A 44 3.60 15.64 4.78
C ARG A 44 3.02 14.91 3.57
N GLN A 45 1.77 15.21 3.24
CA GLN A 45 1.11 14.75 2.01
C GLN A 45 0.78 15.98 1.19
N ILE A 46 0.98 15.91 -0.13
CA ILE A 46 0.60 16.99 -1.04
C ILE A 46 -0.88 17.31 -0.82
N ASN A 47 -1.21 18.58 -0.63
CA ASN A 47 -2.59 19.04 -0.52
C ASN A 47 -3.24 19.00 -1.91
N THR A 48 -3.79 17.85 -2.27
CA THR A 48 -4.43 17.56 -3.55
C THR A 48 -5.61 18.49 -3.89
N ASN A 49 -6.11 19.28 -2.93
CA ASN A 49 -7.13 20.29 -3.19
C ASN A 49 -6.57 21.55 -3.87
N ASN A 50 -5.26 21.82 -3.72
CA ASN A 50 -4.62 23.04 -4.23
C ASN A 50 -3.98 22.84 -5.61
N PHE A 51 -3.84 21.60 -6.06
CA PHE A 51 -3.12 21.25 -7.29
C PHE A 51 -3.98 20.37 -8.19
N THR A 52 -3.59 20.31 -9.46
CA THR A 52 -4.07 19.31 -10.40
C THR A 52 -2.88 18.67 -11.08
N PHE A 53 -3.09 17.60 -11.84
CA PHE A 53 -2.12 17.14 -12.84
C PHE A 53 -2.08 18.10 -14.04
N PRO A 54 -1.11 17.92 -14.97
CA PRO A 54 -1.00 18.75 -16.16
C PRO A 54 -2.30 18.94 -16.93
N ASN A 55 -2.51 20.18 -17.37
CA ASN A 55 -3.70 20.65 -18.09
C ASN A 55 -5.00 20.57 -17.27
N GLY A 56 -4.93 20.71 -15.95
CA GLY A 56 -6.13 20.74 -15.09
C GLY A 56 -6.72 19.38 -14.77
N LYS A 57 -6.07 18.28 -15.18
CA LYS A 57 -6.58 16.92 -14.95
C LYS A 57 -6.52 16.54 -13.49
N LEU A 58 -7.52 15.81 -13.00
CA LEU A 58 -7.55 15.33 -11.61
C LEU A 58 -7.16 13.86 -11.48
N LYS A 59 -7.05 13.13 -12.60
CA LYS A 59 -6.72 11.72 -12.61
C LYS A 59 -5.39 11.50 -13.32
N CYS A 60 -4.54 10.64 -12.75
CA CYS A 60 -3.31 10.17 -13.37
C CYS A 60 -3.28 8.64 -13.43
N LEU A 61 -2.92 8.08 -14.58
CA LEU A 61 -2.66 6.67 -14.78
C LEU A 61 -1.18 6.45 -15.03
N VAL A 62 -0.59 5.57 -14.23
CA VAL A 62 0.74 4.99 -14.45
C VAL A 62 0.58 3.47 -14.49
N MET A 63 1.23 2.84 -15.46
CA MET A 63 1.29 1.38 -15.56
C MET A 63 2.75 0.93 -15.65
N SER A 64 3.11 -0.11 -14.90
CA SER A 64 4.45 -0.69 -14.93
C SER A 64 4.44 -2.20 -15.13
N PHE A 65 5.42 -2.71 -15.90
CA PHE A 65 5.57 -4.13 -16.17
C PHE A 65 7.00 -4.61 -15.93
N ASP A 66 7.15 -5.78 -15.34
CA ASP A 66 8.45 -6.31 -14.92
C ASP A 66 9.01 -7.37 -15.89
N ASP A 67 10.30 -7.67 -15.72
CA ASP A 67 11.11 -8.75 -16.34
C ASP A 67 11.46 -8.64 -17.84
N GLY A 68 10.61 -8.04 -18.67
CA GLY A 68 10.86 -7.93 -20.11
C GLY A 68 10.78 -9.24 -20.92
N PRO A 69 9.79 -10.14 -20.70
CA PRO A 69 9.61 -11.31 -21.54
C PRO A 69 9.13 -10.92 -22.95
N GLU A 70 9.20 -11.84 -23.90
CA GLU A 70 8.76 -11.62 -25.28
C GLU A 70 7.30 -11.16 -25.45
N HIS A 71 6.45 -11.44 -24.46
CA HIS A 71 5.06 -10.99 -24.38
C HIS A 71 4.91 -9.47 -24.36
N ASP A 72 5.94 -8.73 -23.93
CA ASP A 72 5.93 -7.26 -23.96
C ASP A 72 5.63 -6.73 -25.35
N ARG A 73 6.05 -7.42 -26.42
CA ARG A 73 5.78 -7.01 -27.82
C ARG A 73 4.28 -6.90 -28.11
N VAL A 74 3.49 -7.85 -27.62
CA VAL A 74 2.04 -7.87 -27.81
C VAL A 74 1.36 -6.85 -26.91
N LEU A 75 1.83 -6.72 -25.66
CA LEU A 75 1.30 -5.76 -24.71
C LEU A 75 1.51 -4.31 -25.19
N LEU A 76 2.73 -3.99 -25.64
CA LEU A 76 3.08 -2.68 -26.17
C LEU A 76 2.19 -2.27 -27.35
N GLU A 77 1.87 -3.20 -28.26
CA GLU A 77 0.94 -2.92 -29.36
C GLU A 77 -0.44 -2.48 -28.85
N LYS A 78 -0.95 -3.13 -27.79
CA LYS A 78 -2.24 -2.81 -27.18
C LYS A 78 -2.20 -1.48 -26.43
N LEU A 79 -1.17 -1.24 -25.62
CA LEU A 79 -0.99 0.02 -24.89
C LEU A 79 -0.89 1.21 -25.85
N ASN A 80 -0.12 1.07 -26.93
CA ASN A 80 0.02 2.11 -27.96
C ASN A 80 -1.31 2.43 -28.65
N LYS A 81 -2.11 1.41 -29.00
CA LYS A 81 -3.47 1.62 -29.56
C LYS A 81 -4.42 2.33 -28.59
N ALA A 82 -4.20 2.16 -27.28
CA ALA A 82 -4.99 2.77 -26.22
C ALA A 82 -4.48 4.16 -25.78
N ASN A 83 -3.39 4.65 -26.38
CA ASN A 83 -2.66 5.85 -25.93
C ASN A 83 -2.28 5.79 -24.44
N ILE A 84 -1.94 4.59 -23.95
CA ILE A 84 -1.47 4.37 -22.58
C ILE A 84 0.06 4.32 -22.59
N VAL A 85 0.67 5.14 -21.75
CA VAL A 85 2.11 5.13 -21.50
C VAL A 85 2.41 4.12 -20.40
N GLY A 86 3.55 3.43 -20.52
CA GLY A 86 3.95 2.35 -19.62
C GLY A 86 5.39 2.54 -19.14
N THR A 87 5.75 1.84 -18.07
CA THR A 87 7.09 1.77 -17.49
C THR A 87 7.55 0.32 -17.47
N PHE A 88 8.66 0.00 -18.11
CA PHE A 88 9.12 -1.38 -18.24
C PHE A 88 10.41 -1.59 -17.45
N HIS A 89 10.34 -2.42 -16.41
CA HIS A 89 11.44 -2.73 -15.51
C HIS A 89 12.21 -3.94 -16.04
N LEU A 90 13.37 -3.70 -16.63
CA LEU A 90 14.14 -4.72 -17.35
C LEU A 90 15.35 -5.18 -16.53
N ASN A 91 15.73 -6.45 -16.71
CA ASN A 91 16.96 -7.01 -16.15
C ASN A 91 18.06 -7.10 -17.21
N SER A 92 19.10 -6.28 -17.10
CA SER A 92 20.20 -6.23 -18.08
C SER A 92 20.92 -7.57 -18.26
N GLY A 93 21.06 -8.35 -17.19
CA GLY A 93 21.70 -9.66 -17.24
C GLY A 93 20.82 -10.77 -17.82
N ARG A 94 19.54 -10.52 -18.09
CA ARG A 94 18.60 -11.51 -18.67
C ARG A 94 18.28 -11.27 -20.14
N LEU A 95 18.55 -10.09 -20.68
CA LEU A 95 18.25 -9.72 -22.07
C LEU A 95 18.77 -10.76 -23.07
N GLY A 96 17.91 -11.19 -23.98
CA GLY A 96 18.18 -12.16 -25.04
C GLY A 96 18.35 -13.62 -24.58
N LYS A 97 18.21 -13.91 -23.29
CA LYS A 97 18.29 -15.28 -22.74
C LYS A 97 16.92 -15.95 -22.74
N LYS A 98 16.92 -17.29 -22.70
CA LYS A 98 15.73 -18.08 -22.42
C LYS A 98 15.27 -17.84 -20.98
N ALA A 99 13.99 -17.57 -20.80
CA ALA A 99 13.34 -17.46 -19.50
C ALA A 99 12.98 -18.87 -19.01
N GLU A 100 13.95 -19.59 -18.43
CA GLU A 100 13.78 -21.02 -18.10
C GLU A 100 12.58 -21.31 -17.18
N TRP A 101 12.38 -20.48 -16.15
CA TRP A 101 11.28 -20.64 -15.21
C TRP A 101 9.93 -20.43 -15.90
N LEU A 102 9.80 -19.36 -16.69
CA LEU A 102 8.58 -19.00 -17.39
C LEU A 102 8.28 -19.98 -18.53
N SER A 103 9.33 -20.48 -19.20
CA SER A 103 9.20 -21.51 -20.23
C SER A 103 8.63 -22.80 -19.65
N SER A 104 9.09 -23.16 -18.45
CA SER A 104 8.60 -24.33 -17.72
C SER A 104 7.14 -24.14 -17.28
N GLU A 105 6.79 -22.94 -16.80
CA GLU A 105 5.43 -22.61 -16.34
C GLU A 105 4.42 -22.57 -17.50
N LEU A 106 4.79 -21.98 -18.64
CA LEU A 106 3.89 -21.84 -19.77
C LEU A 106 3.88 -23.05 -20.72
N GLY A 107 4.89 -23.93 -20.62
CA GLY A 107 5.00 -25.16 -21.39
C GLY A 107 5.53 -24.97 -22.82
N TYR A 108 6.24 -23.88 -23.10
CA TYR A 108 6.93 -23.62 -24.36
C TYR A 108 8.13 -22.70 -24.14
N ASP A 109 9.04 -22.60 -25.12
CA ASP A 109 10.24 -21.77 -24.99
C ASP A 109 9.91 -20.27 -25.06
N VAL A 110 10.16 -19.57 -23.95
CA VAL A 110 9.96 -18.13 -23.79
C VAL A 110 11.31 -17.45 -23.65
N HIS A 111 11.52 -16.34 -24.36
CA HIS A 111 12.75 -15.56 -24.27
C HIS A 111 12.51 -14.15 -23.73
N PHE A 112 13.51 -13.59 -23.04
CA PHE A 112 13.53 -12.17 -22.73
C PHE A 112 13.86 -11.36 -24.00
N VAL A 113 13.40 -10.12 -24.04
CA VAL A 113 13.74 -9.20 -25.14
C VAL A 113 15.26 -9.02 -25.27
N THR A 114 15.71 -8.82 -26.50
CA THR A 114 17.14 -8.70 -26.85
C THR A 114 17.63 -7.27 -26.66
N GLU A 115 18.91 -7.11 -26.34
CA GLU A 115 19.51 -5.77 -26.20
C GLU A 115 19.34 -4.91 -27.46
N SER A 116 19.42 -5.51 -28.65
CA SER A 116 19.29 -4.80 -29.93
C SER A 116 17.91 -4.20 -30.18
N GLU A 117 16.86 -4.73 -29.56
CA GLU A 117 15.49 -4.25 -29.80
C GLU A 117 14.99 -3.29 -28.73
N VAL A 118 15.61 -3.24 -27.54
CA VAL A 118 15.18 -2.45 -26.37
C VAL A 118 14.81 -1.01 -26.77
N SER A 119 15.71 -0.26 -27.39
CA SER A 119 15.45 1.15 -27.74
C SER A 119 14.31 1.33 -28.74
N SER A 120 14.15 0.41 -29.69
CA SER A 120 13.08 0.53 -30.71
C SER A 120 11.73 0.04 -30.18
N LEU A 121 11.73 -1.01 -29.37
CA LEU A 121 10.54 -1.72 -28.94
C LEU A 121 9.74 -0.89 -27.91
N TYR A 122 10.43 -0.31 -26.92
CA TYR A 122 9.79 0.45 -25.83
C TYR A 122 9.61 1.94 -26.15
N ARG A 123 9.72 2.35 -27.42
CA ARG A 123 9.72 3.78 -27.78
C ARG A 123 8.39 4.42 -27.39
N GLY A 124 8.46 5.54 -26.67
CA GLY A 124 7.28 6.22 -26.11
C GLY A 124 6.89 5.75 -24.70
N HIS A 125 7.55 4.71 -24.19
CA HIS A 125 7.41 4.21 -22.82
C HIS A 125 8.69 4.49 -22.02
N GLU A 126 8.61 4.38 -20.69
CA GLU A 126 9.77 4.45 -19.81
C GLU A 126 10.49 3.11 -19.75
N ILE A 127 11.83 3.15 -19.76
CA ILE A 127 12.67 2.02 -19.37
C ILE A 127 13.22 2.27 -17.98
N SER A 128 13.08 1.28 -17.11
CA SER A 128 13.40 1.33 -15.70
C SER A 128 14.21 0.08 -15.29
N GLY A 129 14.92 0.14 -14.16
CA GLY A 129 15.75 -0.96 -13.70
C GLY A 129 14.96 -2.07 -13.00
N HIS A 130 15.50 -3.29 -13.03
CA HIS A 130 15.02 -4.41 -12.24
C HIS A 130 16.15 -5.28 -11.65
N THR A 131 17.35 -4.70 -11.55
CA THR A 131 18.63 -5.35 -11.22
C THR A 131 19.18 -6.25 -12.32
N VAL A 132 20.49 -6.48 -12.33
CA VAL A 132 21.15 -7.28 -13.38
C VAL A 132 20.59 -8.70 -13.43
N HIS A 133 20.51 -9.37 -12.28
CA HIS A 133 20.19 -10.80 -12.22
C HIS A 133 18.83 -11.11 -11.59
N HIS A 134 18.00 -10.09 -11.31
CA HIS A 134 16.72 -10.21 -10.60
C HIS A 134 16.90 -10.84 -9.20
N ILE A 135 17.80 -10.26 -8.40
CA ILE A 135 17.97 -10.69 -7.02
C ILE A 135 17.10 -9.85 -6.09
N GLY A 136 16.64 -10.45 -4.98
CA GLY A 136 16.02 -9.68 -3.90
C GLY A 136 17.02 -8.71 -3.27
N LEU A 137 16.61 -7.46 -3.05
CA LEU A 137 17.49 -6.40 -2.54
C LEU A 137 17.51 -6.28 -1.02
N ASN A 138 16.93 -7.23 -0.29
CA ASN A 138 17.07 -7.40 1.16
C ASN A 138 18.37 -8.14 1.56
N ASN A 139 19.39 -8.11 0.69
CA ASN A 139 20.68 -8.77 0.90
C ASN A 139 21.49 -8.05 2.01
N PRO A 140 22.14 -8.77 2.94
CA PRO A 140 22.95 -8.14 3.98
C PRO A 140 24.26 -7.49 3.46
N ASN A 141 24.64 -7.70 2.19
CA ASN A 141 25.86 -7.16 1.60
C ASN A 141 25.57 -6.01 0.62
N ASP A 142 25.89 -4.79 1.06
CA ASP A 142 25.71 -3.55 0.30
C ASP A 142 26.43 -3.53 -1.04
N SER A 143 27.59 -4.18 -1.14
CA SER A 143 28.36 -4.20 -2.39
C SER A 143 27.62 -4.97 -3.47
N ILE A 144 26.85 -6.01 -3.09
CA ILE A 144 26.01 -6.76 -4.02
C ILE A 144 24.85 -5.88 -4.48
N ILE A 145 24.14 -5.22 -3.56
CA ILE A 145 23.04 -4.30 -3.91
C ILE A 145 23.53 -3.20 -4.84
N LYS A 146 24.63 -2.53 -4.48
CA LYS A 146 25.24 -1.45 -5.28
C LYS A 146 25.63 -1.95 -6.67
N PHE A 147 26.26 -3.11 -6.77
CA PHE A 147 26.64 -3.70 -8.05
C PHE A 147 25.41 -4.01 -8.92
N GLU A 148 24.42 -4.70 -8.35
CA GLU A 148 23.20 -5.14 -9.02
C GLU A 148 22.36 -3.99 -9.55
N VAL A 149 22.29 -2.89 -8.82
CA VAL A 149 21.52 -1.72 -9.25
C VAL A 149 22.34 -0.86 -10.21
N SER A 150 23.56 -0.46 -9.83
CA SER A 150 24.36 0.48 -10.65
C SER A 150 24.77 -0.10 -12.01
N SER A 151 25.07 -1.41 -12.07
CA SER A 151 25.43 -2.07 -13.32
C SER A 151 24.22 -2.19 -14.25
N ASP A 152 23.05 -2.44 -13.68
CA ASP A 152 21.80 -2.55 -14.42
C ASP A 152 21.41 -1.21 -15.04
N LEU A 153 21.35 -0.16 -14.22
CA LEU A 153 21.07 1.21 -14.68
C LEU A 153 22.08 1.66 -15.74
N LYS A 154 23.38 1.39 -15.53
CA LYS A 154 24.42 1.74 -16.51
C LYS A 154 24.22 1.00 -17.83
N ARG A 155 23.86 -0.29 -17.80
CA ARG A 155 23.64 -1.07 -19.01
C ARG A 155 22.39 -0.60 -19.74
N MET A 156 21.27 -0.38 -19.05
CA MET A 156 20.03 0.12 -19.66
C MET A 156 20.22 1.50 -20.30
N ASN A 157 20.89 2.43 -19.61
CA ASN A 157 21.24 3.74 -20.18
C ASN A 157 22.12 3.65 -21.44
N ALA A 158 22.94 2.60 -21.59
CA ALA A 158 23.74 2.38 -22.78
C ALA A 158 22.95 1.75 -23.96
N LEU A 159 21.77 1.20 -23.69
CA LEU A 159 20.91 0.57 -24.70
C LEU A 159 19.85 1.52 -25.26
N ILE A 160 19.52 2.60 -24.55
CA ILE A 160 18.50 3.58 -24.97
C ILE A 160 19.10 4.73 -25.78
N ASP A 161 18.30 5.25 -26.71
CA ASP A 161 18.61 6.47 -27.44
C ASP A 161 18.12 7.72 -26.68
N ASN A 162 19.04 8.58 -26.26
CA ASN A 162 18.73 9.79 -25.49
C ASN A 162 17.89 10.82 -26.28
N GLU A 163 17.69 10.65 -27.59
CA GLU A 163 16.70 11.45 -28.33
C GLU A 163 15.25 11.11 -27.91
N TYR A 164 15.00 9.86 -27.53
CA TYR A 164 13.65 9.34 -27.26
C TYR A 164 13.40 8.98 -25.80
N TYR A 165 14.46 8.82 -25.01
CA TYR A 165 14.36 8.37 -23.64
C TYR A 165 15.00 9.35 -22.66
N ARG A 166 14.39 9.43 -21.48
CA ARG A 166 15.03 10.00 -20.29
C ARG A 166 16.06 8.98 -19.77
N PRO A 167 17.10 9.43 -19.06
CA PRO A 167 17.98 8.52 -18.34
C PRO A 167 17.19 7.61 -17.40
N VAL A 168 17.64 6.36 -17.27
CA VAL A 168 17.02 5.36 -16.39
C VAL A 168 17.25 5.76 -14.93
N GLN A 169 16.17 6.18 -14.25
CA GLN A 169 16.19 6.72 -12.89
C GLN A 169 15.28 5.97 -11.91
N GLY A 170 14.60 4.92 -12.39
CA GLY A 170 13.66 4.14 -11.62
C GLY A 170 14.11 2.71 -11.37
N LEU A 171 13.40 2.04 -10.45
CA LEU A 171 13.57 0.63 -10.14
C LEU A 171 12.23 -0.03 -9.77
N ALA A 172 12.11 -1.31 -10.03
CA ALA A 172 11.16 -2.21 -9.38
C ALA A 172 11.92 -3.16 -8.45
N TYR A 173 11.47 -3.35 -7.21
CA TYR A 173 12.11 -4.30 -6.30
C TYR A 173 11.81 -5.76 -6.72
N PRO A 174 12.80 -6.57 -7.14
CA PRO A 174 12.56 -7.98 -7.45
C PRO A 174 12.00 -8.71 -6.23
N PHE A 175 10.95 -9.50 -6.45
CA PHE A 175 10.20 -10.19 -5.40
C PHE A 175 9.60 -9.29 -4.31
N GLY A 176 9.54 -7.97 -4.52
CA GLY A 176 9.18 -7.01 -3.48
C GLY A 176 10.16 -6.94 -2.32
N ALA A 177 11.38 -7.46 -2.49
CA ALA A 177 12.33 -7.65 -1.40
C ALA A 177 13.25 -6.44 -1.22
N TYR A 178 13.06 -5.69 -0.13
CA TYR A 178 13.88 -4.55 0.26
C TYR A 178 13.89 -4.36 1.78
N ASN A 179 14.81 -3.53 2.27
CA ASN A 179 14.84 -3.09 3.67
C ASN A 179 15.30 -1.61 3.75
N HIS A 180 15.41 -1.06 4.96
CA HIS A 180 15.84 0.32 5.18
C HIS A 180 17.24 0.63 4.59
N GLN A 181 18.16 -0.33 4.69
CA GLN A 181 19.51 -0.18 4.14
C GLN A 181 19.50 -0.11 2.61
N THR A 182 18.66 -0.91 1.96
CA THR A 182 18.43 -0.84 0.51
C THR A 182 18.00 0.56 0.09
N VAL A 183 17.01 1.14 0.78
CA VAL A 183 16.46 2.47 0.44
C VAL A 183 17.56 3.54 0.48
N SER A 184 18.39 3.56 1.53
CA SER A 184 19.52 4.49 1.63
C SER A 184 20.54 4.30 0.50
N ILE A 185 20.80 3.05 0.09
CA ILE A 185 21.69 2.78 -1.05
C ILE A 185 21.11 3.32 -2.35
N LEU A 186 19.81 3.15 -2.60
CA LEU A 186 19.17 3.67 -3.82
C LEU A 186 19.20 5.20 -3.87
N GLU A 187 19.05 5.85 -2.72
CA GLU A 187 19.20 7.31 -2.58
C GLU A 187 20.64 7.75 -2.92
N GLU A 188 21.66 7.08 -2.37
CA GLU A 188 23.08 7.33 -2.70
C GLU A 188 23.37 7.16 -4.20
N LEU A 189 22.69 6.21 -4.86
CA LEU A 189 22.82 5.96 -6.29
C LEU A 189 22.03 6.93 -7.16
N GLY A 190 21.23 7.83 -6.55
CA GLY A 190 20.48 8.87 -7.26
C GLY A 190 19.23 8.35 -7.97
N LEU A 191 18.66 7.22 -7.55
CA LEU A 191 17.35 6.80 -8.05
C LEU A 191 16.28 7.77 -7.57
N LYS A 192 15.32 8.07 -8.46
CA LYS A 192 14.19 8.94 -8.14
C LYS A 192 13.03 8.18 -7.51
N TYR A 193 12.85 6.92 -7.89
CA TYR A 193 11.80 6.08 -7.34
C TYR A 193 12.16 4.60 -7.37
N ALA A 194 11.50 3.83 -6.52
CA ALA A 194 11.52 2.37 -6.55
C ALA A 194 10.15 1.81 -6.17
N ARG A 195 9.54 1.05 -7.08
CA ARG A 195 8.20 0.50 -6.92
C ARG A 195 8.22 -0.80 -6.10
N THR A 196 7.35 -0.88 -5.09
CA THR A 196 7.12 -2.07 -4.26
C THR A 196 5.99 -2.95 -4.85
N VAL A 197 5.71 -4.10 -4.20
CA VAL A 197 4.56 -4.96 -4.53
C VAL A 197 3.35 -4.72 -3.61
N ASP A 198 3.48 -3.82 -2.63
CA ASP A 198 2.49 -3.60 -1.59
C ASP A 198 1.37 -2.70 -2.11
N ALA A 199 0.24 -3.29 -2.51
CA ALA A 199 -0.89 -2.55 -3.04
C ALA A 199 -1.57 -1.66 -1.98
N THR A 200 -1.75 -0.37 -2.28
CA THR A 200 -2.51 0.57 -1.42
C THR A 200 -4.01 0.31 -1.50
N TYR A 201 -4.47 -0.16 -2.66
CA TYR A 201 -5.84 -0.19 -3.13
C TYR A 201 -6.68 1.04 -2.77
N ASN A 202 -6.09 2.21 -3.03
CA ASN A 202 -6.75 3.49 -3.03
C ASN A 202 -6.13 4.35 -4.16
N PHE A 203 -6.74 5.51 -4.43
CA PHE A 203 -6.23 6.44 -5.45
C PHE A 203 -5.41 7.59 -4.86
N GLU A 204 -4.84 7.41 -3.67
CA GLU A 204 -4.10 8.48 -3.00
C GLU A 204 -2.79 8.80 -3.72
N ILE A 205 -2.40 10.07 -3.65
CA ILE A 205 -1.08 10.49 -4.09
C ILE A 205 -0.04 9.97 -3.10
N PRO A 206 1.04 9.30 -3.56
CA PRO A 206 2.07 8.74 -2.70
C PRO A 206 2.74 9.82 -1.86
N THR A 207 3.18 9.44 -0.66
CA THR A 207 4.00 10.31 0.20
C THR A 207 5.39 10.50 -0.40
N SER A 208 6.08 11.58 -0.02
CA SER A 208 7.35 12.07 -0.58
C SER A 208 8.52 11.08 -0.68
N ASN A 209 8.45 9.89 -0.04
CA ASN A 209 9.45 8.85 -0.26
C ASN A 209 9.08 7.95 -1.46
N PHE A 210 9.50 8.37 -2.65
CA PHE A 210 9.25 7.61 -3.89
C PHE A 210 10.14 6.36 -4.03
N LEU A 211 11.15 6.16 -3.17
CA LEU A 211 11.92 4.91 -3.11
C LEU A 211 11.15 3.76 -2.44
N THR A 212 9.93 4.03 -1.95
CA THR A 212 8.95 3.03 -1.51
C THR A 212 7.61 3.32 -2.16
N LEU A 213 7.59 3.39 -3.49
CA LEU A 213 6.40 3.72 -4.26
C LEU A 213 5.46 2.51 -4.33
N ASN A 214 4.40 2.55 -3.53
CA ASN A 214 3.39 1.50 -3.49
C ASN A 214 2.40 1.66 -4.68
N PRO A 215 2.14 0.60 -5.46
CA PRO A 215 1.12 0.64 -6.50
C PRO A 215 -0.29 0.65 -5.90
N THR A 216 -1.28 1.12 -6.66
CA THR A 216 -2.70 1.00 -6.30
C THR A 216 -3.10 -0.47 -6.28
N CYS A 217 -2.81 -1.22 -7.35
CA CYS A 217 -3.19 -2.63 -7.44
C CYS A 217 -2.32 -3.40 -8.45
N HIS A 218 -2.44 -4.72 -8.40
CA HIS A 218 -1.89 -5.61 -9.43
C HIS A 218 -2.81 -5.62 -10.68
N ILE A 219 -2.30 -6.07 -11.83
CA ILE A 219 -3.02 -6.04 -13.11
C ILE A 219 -4.33 -6.85 -13.11
N PHE A 220 -4.40 -7.92 -12.31
CA PHE A 220 -5.63 -8.71 -12.15
C PHE A 220 -6.78 -7.94 -11.47
N ASP A 221 -6.45 -6.90 -10.70
CA ASP A 221 -7.44 -6.02 -10.06
C ASP A 221 -7.74 -4.76 -10.89
N ALA A 222 -7.05 -4.57 -12.01
CA ALA A 222 -7.10 -3.34 -12.81
C ALA A 222 -8.51 -3.02 -13.33
N LEU A 223 -9.29 -4.01 -13.77
CA LEU A 223 -10.67 -3.79 -14.22
C LEU A 223 -11.56 -3.24 -13.10
N ASN A 224 -11.37 -3.74 -11.88
CA ASN A 224 -12.16 -3.32 -10.74
C ASN A 224 -11.83 -1.89 -10.31
N TYR A 225 -10.56 -1.61 -10.01
CA TYR A 225 -10.15 -0.28 -9.59
C TYR A 225 -10.25 0.74 -10.72
N GLY A 226 -9.96 0.34 -11.95
CA GLY A 226 -10.11 1.20 -13.11
C GLY A 226 -11.57 1.58 -13.39
N SER A 227 -12.53 0.70 -13.12
CA SER A 227 -13.96 1.05 -13.24
C SER A 227 -14.35 2.13 -12.23
N TYR A 228 -13.94 2.01 -10.97
CA TYR A 228 -14.17 3.07 -9.98
C TYR A 228 -13.47 4.37 -10.38
N PHE A 229 -12.22 4.28 -10.80
CA PHE A 229 -11.41 5.43 -11.18
C PHE A 229 -12.00 6.20 -12.36
N VAL A 230 -12.47 5.50 -13.40
CA VAL A 230 -13.07 6.14 -14.58
C VAL A 230 -14.42 6.76 -14.23
N ASN A 231 -15.24 6.10 -13.42
CA ASN A 231 -16.59 6.57 -13.08
C ASN A 231 -16.62 7.62 -11.95
N ASP A 232 -15.52 7.86 -11.23
CA ASP A 232 -15.49 8.83 -10.15
C ASP A 232 -15.50 10.28 -10.67
N GLU A 233 -16.34 11.13 -10.09
CA GLU A 233 -16.31 12.58 -10.28
C GLU A 233 -15.25 13.17 -9.36
N ALA A 234 -13.99 12.99 -9.74
CA ALA A 234 -12.85 13.40 -8.91
C ALA A 234 -12.91 14.89 -8.56
N THR A 235 -12.85 15.20 -7.27
CA THR A 235 -12.80 16.58 -6.72
C THR A 235 -11.39 17.00 -6.30
N GLN A 236 -10.47 16.04 -6.29
CA GLN A 236 -9.07 16.17 -5.90
C GLN A 236 -8.21 15.23 -6.77
N MET A 237 -6.89 15.44 -6.76
CA MET A 237 -5.96 14.56 -7.49
C MET A 237 -6.06 13.11 -7.04
N GLN A 238 -6.07 12.20 -8.02
CA GLN A 238 -6.15 10.75 -7.84
C GLN A 238 -5.13 10.04 -8.74
N LEU A 239 -4.45 9.05 -8.17
CA LEU A 239 -3.50 8.21 -8.89
C LEU A 239 -4.00 6.77 -8.99
N LEU A 240 -4.08 6.24 -10.20
CA LEU A 240 -4.17 4.81 -10.45
C LEU A 240 -2.80 4.31 -10.91
N ASN A 241 -2.08 3.63 -10.02
CA ASN A 241 -0.77 3.02 -10.31
C ASN A 241 -0.93 1.49 -10.38
N ILE A 242 -0.80 0.92 -11.58
CA ILE A 242 -1.01 -0.51 -11.81
C ILE A 242 0.32 -1.18 -12.15
N TRP A 243 0.60 -2.33 -11.54
CA TRP A 243 1.75 -3.15 -11.91
C TRP A 243 1.36 -4.59 -12.27
N GLY A 244 2.20 -5.27 -13.04
CA GLY A 244 2.07 -6.70 -13.33
C GLY A 244 3.13 -7.17 -14.30
N HIS A 245 2.88 -8.28 -14.99
CA HIS A 245 3.78 -8.83 -16.00
C HIS A 245 3.02 -9.12 -17.28
N SER A 246 3.64 -8.89 -18.43
CA SER A 246 2.96 -9.11 -19.72
C SER A 246 2.62 -10.58 -19.99
N TYR A 247 3.41 -11.52 -19.46
CA TYR A 247 3.16 -12.95 -19.61
C TYR A 247 1.86 -13.41 -18.92
N GLU A 248 1.35 -12.64 -17.96
CA GLU A 248 0.08 -12.93 -17.27
C GLU A 248 -1.13 -12.85 -18.22
N PHE A 249 -0.96 -12.19 -19.36
CA PHE A 249 -1.96 -12.14 -20.43
C PHE A 249 -1.82 -13.23 -21.48
N HIS A 250 -0.81 -14.11 -21.41
CA HIS A 250 -0.46 -15.04 -22.49
C HIS A 250 -1.65 -15.86 -23.04
N LYS A 251 -2.58 -16.25 -22.16
CA LYS A 251 -3.82 -16.98 -22.52
C LYS A 251 -5.10 -16.15 -22.34
N ASN A 252 -4.96 -14.86 -22.03
CA ASN A 252 -6.06 -13.96 -21.70
C ASN A 252 -5.77 -12.54 -22.19
N TRP A 253 -5.42 -12.39 -23.47
CA TRP A 253 -5.22 -11.07 -24.08
C TRP A 253 -6.51 -10.24 -24.13
N GLU A 254 -7.69 -10.87 -24.04
CA GLU A 254 -8.98 -10.19 -23.90
C GLU A 254 -9.05 -9.36 -22.60
N LEU A 255 -8.39 -9.79 -21.53
CA LEU A 255 -8.26 -8.99 -20.32
C LEU A 255 -7.44 -7.72 -20.57
N ALA A 256 -6.31 -7.83 -21.28
CA ALA A 256 -5.50 -6.66 -21.67
C ALA A 256 -6.31 -5.70 -22.54
N ASP A 257 -7.09 -6.21 -23.50
CA ASP A 257 -7.98 -5.41 -24.35
C ASP A 257 -9.07 -4.72 -23.52
N SER A 258 -9.66 -5.42 -22.55
CA SER A 258 -10.67 -4.86 -21.65
C SER A 258 -10.11 -3.72 -20.79
N ILE A 259 -8.91 -3.89 -20.24
CA ILE A 259 -8.21 -2.86 -19.47
C ILE A 259 -7.91 -1.66 -20.37
N CYS A 260 -7.36 -1.88 -21.56
CA CYS A 260 -7.04 -0.83 -22.52
C CYS A 260 -8.27 -0.05 -22.96
N ASN A 261 -9.38 -0.73 -23.26
CA ASN A 261 -10.64 -0.09 -23.65
C ASN A 261 -11.26 0.74 -22.51
N MET A 262 -11.12 0.27 -21.28
CA MET A 262 -11.66 0.96 -20.12
C MET A 262 -10.83 2.19 -19.74
N LEU A 263 -9.50 2.06 -19.72
CA LEU A 263 -8.60 3.09 -19.19
C LEU A 263 -8.02 4.01 -20.26
N GLY A 264 -7.90 3.57 -21.50
CA GLY A 264 -7.27 4.33 -22.57
C GLY A 264 -8.16 5.45 -23.13
N ASN A 265 -7.52 6.40 -23.81
CA ASN A 265 -8.19 7.46 -24.57
C ASN A 265 -9.20 8.33 -23.77
N LYS A 266 -8.95 8.53 -22.48
CA LYS A 266 -9.77 9.39 -21.61
C LYS A 266 -9.19 10.79 -21.55
N GLU A 267 -10.01 11.80 -21.87
CA GLU A 267 -9.57 13.19 -21.91
C GLU A 267 -9.29 13.76 -20.50
N ASP A 268 -9.91 13.22 -19.46
CA ASP A 268 -9.76 13.63 -18.07
C ASP A 268 -8.59 12.94 -17.34
N ILE A 269 -7.91 11.97 -17.98
CA ILE A 269 -6.79 11.22 -17.40
C ILE A 269 -5.45 11.70 -17.97
N TRP A 270 -4.49 11.94 -17.09
CA TRP A 270 -3.09 12.13 -17.46
C TRP A 270 -2.41 10.75 -17.53
N TYR A 271 -1.96 10.36 -18.72
CA TYR A 271 -1.15 9.16 -18.92
C TYR A 271 0.32 9.55 -18.76
N ALA A 272 1.00 8.97 -17.78
CA ALA A 272 2.37 9.36 -17.43
C ALA A 272 3.29 8.14 -17.36
N GLN A 273 4.58 8.37 -17.66
CA GLN A 273 5.64 7.50 -17.18
C GLN A 273 5.75 7.60 -15.65
N THR A 274 6.31 6.59 -14.99
CA THR A 274 6.47 6.63 -13.53
C THR A 274 7.41 7.76 -13.12
N VAL A 275 8.53 7.93 -13.84
CA VAL A 275 9.46 9.05 -13.59
C VAL A 275 8.81 10.42 -13.80
N GLU A 276 7.89 10.55 -14.75
CA GLU A 276 7.19 11.82 -15.01
C GLU A 276 6.23 12.20 -13.89
N LEU A 277 5.51 11.21 -13.35
CA LEU A 277 4.70 11.41 -12.15
C LEU A 277 5.58 11.86 -10.99
N VAL A 278 6.70 11.15 -10.74
CA VAL A 278 7.61 11.44 -9.62
C VAL A 278 8.23 12.82 -9.76
N ASP A 279 8.68 13.20 -10.95
CA ASP A 279 9.21 14.53 -11.25
C ASP A 279 8.15 15.62 -11.00
N TYR A 280 6.91 15.37 -11.42
CA TYR A 280 5.82 16.32 -11.24
C TYR A 280 5.45 16.52 -9.76
N LEU A 281 5.33 15.44 -9.00
CA LEU A 281 5.06 15.51 -7.56
C LEU A 281 6.22 16.18 -6.82
N THR A 282 7.46 15.87 -7.19
CA THR A 282 8.65 16.55 -6.64
C THR A 282 8.63 18.05 -6.92
N ALA A 283 8.24 18.47 -8.13
CA ALA A 283 8.12 19.90 -8.46
C ALA A 283 7.04 20.61 -7.62
N ILE A 284 5.94 19.93 -7.26
CA ILE A 284 4.95 20.46 -6.32
C ILE A 284 5.57 20.60 -4.92
N GLU A 285 6.30 19.60 -4.46
CA GLU A 285 6.95 19.59 -3.14
C GLU A 285 8.00 20.69 -2.98
N GLU A 286 8.70 21.02 -4.06
CA GLU A 286 9.76 22.04 -4.08
C GLU A 286 9.24 23.48 -4.22
N LEU A 287 7.94 23.69 -4.46
CA LEU A 287 7.37 25.04 -4.54
C LEU A 287 7.71 25.86 -3.29
N SER A 288 8.08 27.13 -3.50
CA SER A 288 8.44 28.06 -2.43
C SER A 288 7.30 29.03 -2.14
N TYR A 289 7.04 29.31 -0.86
CA TYR A 289 5.94 30.16 -0.42
C TYR A 289 6.46 31.36 0.38
N ALA A 290 5.97 32.56 0.04
CA ALA A 290 6.24 33.78 0.78
C ALA A 290 5.13 34.81 0.55
N ASN A 291 4.64 35.45 1.62
CA ASN A 291 3.69 36.57 1.57
C ASN A 291 2.46 36.30 0.67
N ASP A 292 1.74 35.20 0.89
CA ASP A 292 0.57 34.78 0.08
C ASP A 292 0.89 34.57 -1.42
N SER A 293 2.16 34.34 -1.75
CA SER A 293 2.62 34.00 -3.09
C SER A 293 3.34 32.67 -3.09
N VAL A 294 3.11 31.91 -4.16
CA VAL A 294 3.88 30.71 -4.50
C VAL A 294 4.87 31.05 -5.62
N PHE A 295 6.04 30.40 -5.62
CA PHE A 295 7.06 30.47 -6.65
C PHE A 295 7.41 29.05 -7.11
N ASN A 296 7.54 28.84 -8.41
CA ASN A 296 7.98 27.57 -8.99
C ASN A 296 9.48 27.60 -9.28
N PRO A 297 10.33 26.94 -8.46
CA PRO A 297 11.77 26.89 -8.68
C PRO A 297 12.21 25.82 -9.67
N SER A 298 11.29 24.99 -10.17
CA SER A 298 11.62 23.94 -11.15
C SER A 298 12.29 24.56 -12.37
N LYS A 299 13.19 23.80 -13.00
CA LYS A 299 13.91 24.24 -14.21
C LYS A 299 13.03 24.17 -15.46
N ASP A 300 12.19 23.15 -15.54
CA ASP A 300 11.48 22.76 -16.77
C ASP A 300 10.06 22.22 -16.52
N ILE A 301 9.64 22.05 -15.26
CA ILE A 301 8.31 21.53 -14.93
C ILE A 301 7.36 22.68 -14.63
N THR A 302 6.30 22.78 -15.43
CA THR A 302 5.14 23.63 -15.12
C THR A 302 4.27 22.92 -14.09
N VAL A 303 3.83 23.64 -13.05
CA VAL A 303 2.93 23.09 -12.02
C VAL A 303 1.53 23.69 -12.18
N TRP A 304 0.49 22.87 -12.14
CA TRP A 304 -0.90 23.35 -12.18
C TRP A 304 -1.44 23.51 -10.77
N VAL A 305 -1.80 24.74 -10.44
CA VAL A 305 -2.11 25.17 -9.07
C VAL A 305 -3.35 26.06 -9.06
N LYS A 306 -4.17 25.95 -8.01
CA LYS A 306 -5.33 26.82 -7.82
C LYS A 306 -4.87 28.19 -7.33
N ASN A 307 -5.24 29.23 -8.06
CA ASN A 307 -4.98 30.61 -7.68
C ASN A 307 -5.90 31.04 -6.52
N LYS A 308 -5.77 32.30 -6.08
CA LYS A 308 -6.63 32.88 -5.04
C LYS A 308 -8.14 32.85 -5.35
N ASN A 309 -8.54 32.84 -6.61
CA ASN A 309 -9.96 32.76 -7.01
C ASN A 309 -10.47 31.30 -7.06
N GLY A 310 -9.59 30.31 -6.87
CA GLY A 310 -9.89 28.90 -7.02
C GLY A 310 -9.73 28.37 -8.44
N ASP A 311 -9.34 29.21 -9.41
CA ASP A 311 -9.12 28.79 -10.79
C ASP A 311 -7.80 28.01 -10.90
N VAL A 312 -7.80 26.95 -11.70
CA VAL A 312 -6.57 26.19 -11.99
C VAL A 312 -5.75 26.95 -13.03
N VAL A 313 -4.50 27.27 -12.68
CA VAL A 313 -3.57 28.03 -13.52
C VAL A 313 -2.25 27.28 -13.66
N ALA A 314 -1.65 27.34 -14.84
CA ALA A 314 -0.30 26.86 -15.09
C ALA A 314 0.73 27.85 -14.51
N LEU A 315 1.49 27.42 -13.51
CA LEU A 315 2.61 28.16 -12.93
C LEU A 315 3.91 27.68 -13.60
N LEU A 316 4.41 28.46 -14.56
CA LEU A 316 5.60 28.10 -15.33
C LEU A 316 6.87 28.15 -14.46
N PRO A 317 7.94 27.43 -14.85
CA PRO A 317 9.28 27.59 -14.27
C PRO A 317 9.68 29.05 -14.06
N GLY A 318 10.15 29.38 -12.86
CA GLY A 318 10.61 30.72 -12.50
C GLY A 318 9.51 31.77 -12.31
N GLN A 319 8.23 31.39 -12.32
CA GLN A 319 7.12 32.32 -12.08
C GLN A 319 6.67 32.31 -10.62
N SER A 320 6.05 33.43 -10.22
CA SER A 320 5.32 33.58 -8.96
C SER A 320 3.86 33.94 -9.20
N MET A 321 2.98 33.53 -8.28
CA MET A 321 1.55 33.82 -8.31
C MET A 321 0.97 33.92 -6.90
N ALA A 322 -0.03 34.77 -6.73
CA ALA A 322 -0.79 34.86 -5.48
C ALA A 322 -1.71 33.65 -5.23
N VAL A 323 -1.66 33.09 -4.02
CA VAL A 323 -2.42 31.92 -3.55
C VAL A 323 -2.96 32.14 -2.14
N HIS A 324 -3.90 31.30 -1.70
CA HIS A 324 -4.50 31.37 -0.35
C HIS A 324 -3.91 30.38 0.67
N PHE A 325 -2.82 29.71 0.32
CA PHE A 325 -2.17 28.71 1.16
C PHE A 325 -0.66 28.96 1.23
N GLN A 326 -0.04 28.50 2.30
CA GLN A 326 1.37 28.79 2.63
C GLN A 326 2.31 27.59 2.42
N SER A 327 1.81 26.48 1.88
CA SER A 327 2.55 25.23 1.73
C SER A 327 1.91 24.33 0.69
N SER A 328 2.72 23.51 0.03
CA SER A 328 2.26 22.43 -0.86
C SER A 328 1.60 21.28 -0.11
N TYR A 329 1.75 21.22 1.20
CA TYR A 329 1.33 20.10 2.02
C TYR A 329 0.08 20.43 2.83
N ALA A 330 -0.76 19.42 3.04
CA ALA A 330 -1.79 19.45 4.08
C ALA A 330 -1.17 18.97 5.40
N GLU A 331 -1.53 19.61 6.51
CA GLU A 331 -1.36 18.98 7.82
C GLU A 331 -2.38 17.83 7.91
N VAL A 332 -1.91 16.61 7.65
CA VAL A 332 -2.71 15.42 7.90
C VAL A 332 -2.36 14.97 9.31
N SER A 333 -3.33 14.99 10.22
CA SER A 333 -3.10 14.46 11.57
C SER A 333 -2.63 13.00 11.45
N GLU A 334 -1.64 12.60 12.24
CA GLU A 334 -1.15 11.21 12.27
C GLU A 334 -2.31 10.23 12.48
N LEU A 335 -3.31 10.67 13.26
CA LEU A 335 -4.56 9.98 13.51
C LEU A 335 -5.39 9.76 12.23
N ASP A 336 -5.52 10.76 11.35
CA ASP A 336 -6.32 10.63 10.13
C ASP A 336 -5.79 9.57 9.17
N ARG A 337 -4.46 9.35 9.17
CA ARG A 337 -3.80 8.33 8.34
C ARG A 337 -4.05 6.90 8.81
N LEU A 338 -4.49 6.71 10.05
CA LEU A 338 -4.78 5.38 10.61
C LEU A 338 -6.08 4.79 10.08
N TYR A 339 -6.92 5.61 9.47
CA TYR A 339 -8.24 5.20 9.02
C TYR A 339 -8.37 5.37 7.51
N PRO A 340 -9.21 4.54 6.86
CA PRO A 340 -9.55 4.75 5.47
C PRO A 340 -10.12 6.16 5.25
N PRO A 341 -9.71 6.86 4.18
CA PRO A 341 -10.36 8.09 3.75
C PRO A 341 -11.87 7.91 3.57
N GLY A 342 -12.65 8.98 3.75
CA GLY A 342 -14.11 8.95 3.53
C GLY A 342 -14.53 8.62 2.09
N SER A 343 -13.59 8.74 1.13
CA SER A 343 -13.74 8.32 -0.27
C SER A 343 -13.42 6.83 -0.50
N THR A 344 -13.00 6.09 0.53
CA THR A 344 -12.65 4.68 0.38
C THR A 344 -13.87 3.87 -0.01
N ILE A 345 -13.74 3.12 -1.11
CA ILE A 345 -14.75 2.20 -1.61
C ILE A 345 -14.29 0.78 -1.28
N ILE A 346 -15.13 0.05 -0.55
CA ILE A 346 -14.94 -1.38 -0.33
C ILE A 346 -15.79 -2.12 -1.35
N LYS A 347 -15.13 -2.89 -2.23
CA LYS A 347 -15.73 -3.52 -3.41
C LYS A 347 -17.05 -4.23 -3.10
N TYR A 348 -17.11 -4.96 -1.99
CA TYR A 348 -18.21 -5.86 -1.63
C TYR A 348 -19.14 -5.32 -0.55
N HIS A 349 -19.14 -4.01 -0.31
CA HIS A 349 -20.14 -3.38 0.52
C HIS A 349 -21.39 -3.07 -0.30
N GLY A 350 -22.57 -3.47 0.20
CA GLY A 350 -23.83 -2.93 -0.27
C GLY A 350 -23.96 -1.44 0.07
N ASP A 351 -24.90 -0.73 -0.57
CA ASP A 351 -25.00 0.73 -0.45
C ASP A 351 -25.23 1.22 0.97
N TRP A 352 -26.03 0.48 1.75
CA TRP A 352 -26.21 0.78 3.18
C TRP A 352 -24.90 0.63 3.95
N THR A 353 -24.16 -0.46 3.71
CA THR A 353 -22.88 -0.73 4.38
C THR A 353 -21.84 0.33 4.04
N LYS A 354 -21.78 0.82 2.80
CA LYS A 354 -20.84 1.91 2.41
C LYS A 354 -21.00 3.15 3.29
N ASN A 355 -22.24 3.54 3.58
CA ASN A 355 -22.52 4.69 4.43
C ASN A 355 -22.27 4.38 5.91
N HIS A 356 -22.76 3.24 6.40
CA HIS A 356 -22.55 2.81 7.80
C HIS A 356 -21.05 2.66 8.13
N TYR A 357 -20.26 2.12 7.20
CA TYR A 357 -18.81 2.01 7.35
C TYR A 357 -18.17 3.38 7.59
N LYS A 358 -18.52 4.41 6.81
CA LYS A 358 -17.99 5.77 6.97
C LYS A 358 -18.37 6.38 8.33
N GLU A 359 -19.60 6.17 8.78
CA GLU A 359 -20.08 6.62 10.09
C GLU A 359 -19.33 5.94 11.24
N ARG A 360 -19.09 4.62 11.13
CA ARG A 360 -18.31 3.86 12.12
C ARG A 360 -16.85 4.26 12.13
N ILE A 361 -16.21 4.46 10.97
CA ILE A 361 -14.85 5.01 10.90
C ILE A 361 -14.77 6.38 11.57
N THR A 362 -15.74 7.27 11.34
CA THR A 362 -15.80 8.58 12.01
C THR A 362 -15.92 8.44 13.53
N THR A 363 -16.71 7.47 14.00
CA THR A 363 -16.82 7.16 15.43
C THR A 363 -15.48 6.67 16.01
N PHE A 364 -14.75 5.84 15.28
CA PHE A 364 -13.43 5.36 15.70
C PHE A 364 -12.41 6.49 15.75
N LYS A 365 -12.39 7.37 14.75
CA LYS A 365 -11.56 8.59 14.74
C LYS A 365 -11.79 9.47 15.98
N ASN A 366 -13.05 9.62 16.40
CA ASN A 366 -13.40 10.44 17.57
C ASN A 366 -13.10 9.74 18.91
N SER A 367 -12.85 8.43 18.91
CA SER A 367 -12.48 7.65 20.09
C SER A 367 -11.45 6.59 19.70
N PRO A 368 -10.20 7.01 19.39
CA PRO A 368 -9.18 6.10 18.92
C PRO A 368 -8.79 5.07 19.97
N LEU A 369 -8.10 4.03 19.52
CA LEU A 369 -7.48 3.08 20.43
C LEU A 369 -6.38 3.74 21.26
N ASN A 370 -6.01 3.08 22.34
CA ASN A 370 -4.77 3.33 23.06
C ASN A 370 -3.86 2.11 22.97
N PHE A 371 -2.56 2.33 23.19
CA PHE A 371 -1.62 1.25 23.38
C PHE A 371 -2.05 0.33 24.53
N GLY A 372 -2.05 -0.99 24.27
CA GLY A 372 -2.42 -2.00 25.25
C GLY A 372 -3.93 -2.24 25.44
N ASP A 373 -4.80 -1.62 24.63
CA ASP A 373 -6.24 -1.95 24.61
C ASP A 373 -6.47 -3.43 24.24
N ILE A 374 -7.63 -3.98 24.64
CA ILE A 374 -8.20 -5.20 24.02
C ILE A 374 -9.14 -4.75 22.91
N VAL A 375 -9.07 -5.35 21.73
CA VAL A 375 -9.91 -4.96 20.60
C VAL A 375 -10.75 -6.13 20.10
N PHE A 376 -12.02 -5.88 19.83
CA PHE A 376 -12.90 -6.79 19.10
C PHE A 376 -13.13 -6.25 17.69
N ILE A 377 -12.66 -6.97 16.67
CA ILE A 377 -12.80 -6.60 15.26
C ILE A 377 -13.77 -7.57 14.60
N GLY A 378 -14.73 -7.03 13.85
CA GLY A 378 -15.66 -7.86 13.11
C GLY A 378 -16.76 -7.07 12.44
N ASN A 379 -17.90 -7.74 12.26
CA ASN A 379 -19.06 -7.20 11.57
C ASN A 379 -20.19 -6.79 12.54
N SER A 380 -21.46 -6.93 12.11
CA SER A 380 -22.66 -6.62 12.90
C SER A 380 -22.73 -7.42 14.20
N ILE A 381 -22.29 -8.68 14.21
CA ILE A 381 -22.31 -9.51 15.42
C ILE A 381 -21.33 -8.95 16.47
N THR A 382 -20.20 -8.41 16.03
CA THR A 382 -19.25 -7.73 16.92
C THR A 382 -19.77 -6.36 17.35
N GLU A 383 -20.35 -5.58 16.43
CA GLU A 383 -20.88 -4.24 16.72
C GLU A 383 -22.00 -4.30 17.76
N GLN A 384 -22.97 -5.20 17.57
CA GLN A 384 -24.12 -5.39 18.47
C GLN A 384 -23.72 -5.95 19.85
N GLY A 385 -22.48 -6.43 20.00
CA GLY A 385 -21.88 -6.71 21.31
C GLY A 385 -21.74 -5.48 22.19
N GLY A 386 -21.84 -4.25 21.67
CA GLY A 386 -21.86 -3.02 22.47
C GLY A 386 -20.58 -2.84 23.29
N ASP A 387 -20.73 -2.60 24.60
CA ASP A 387 -19.62 -2.50 25.55
C ASP A 387 -19.11 -3.89 25.95
N TRP A 388 -18.10 -4.36 25.22
CA TRP A 388 -17.41 -5.60 25.52
C TRP A 388 -16.67 -5.56 26.88
N GLY A 389 -16.27 -4.39 27.35
CA GLY A 389 -15.60 -4.24 28.64
C GLY A 389 -16.54 -4.49 29.81
N GLU A 390 -17.75 -3.94 29.74
CA GLU A 390 -18.82 -4.24 30.70
C GLU A 390 -19.16 -5.74 30.71
N LYS A 391 -19.30 -6.34 29.52
CA LYS A 391 -19.64 -7.77 29.38
C LYS A 391 -18.57 -8.71 29.96
N LEU A 392 -17.30 -8.35 29.79
CA LEU A 392 -16.17 -9.14 30.25
C LEU A 392 -15.76 -8.82 31.70
N GLY A 393 -16.22 -7.70 32.26
CA GLY A 393 -15.71 -7.18 33.52
C GLY A 393 -14.26 -6.68 33.43
N VAL A 394 -13.83 -6.25 32.24
CA VAL A 394 -12.45 -5.83 31.95
C VAL A 394 -12.45 -4.41 31.37
N LYS A 395 -11.52 -3.57 31.82
CA LYS A 395 -11.37 -2.20 31.30
C LYS A 395 -10.60 -2.20 29.98
N ASN A 396 -10.70 -1.08 29.24
CA ASN A 396 -9.93 -0.83 28.01
C ASN A 396 -10.23 -1.86 26.92
N VAL A 397 -11.49 -2.27 26.80
CA VAL A 397 -11.97 -3.12 25.71
C VAL A 397 -12.69 -2.25 24.69
N ARG A 398 -12.29 -2.36 23.42
CA ARG A 398 -12.75 -1.50 22.33
C ARG A 398 -13.48 -2.31 21.28
N ASN A 399 -14.69 -1.85 20.96
CA ASN A 399 -15.49 -2.41 19.87
C ASN A 399 -15.09 -1.76 18.54
N ARG A 400 -14.58 -2.58 17.61
CA ARG A 400 -14.27 -2.25 16.21
C ARG A 400 -15.10 -3.13 15.27
N GLY A 401 -16.33 -3.45 15.67
CA GLY A 401 -17.36 -4.03 14.81
C GLY A 401 -18.01 -2.98 13.90
N ILE A 402 -18.24 -3.36 12.64
CA ILE A 402 -19.00 -2.58 11.65
C ILE A 402 -20.06 -3.48 11.01
N ALA A 403 -21.34 -3.16 11.16
CA ALA A 403 -22.43 -3.90 10.56
C ALA A 403 -22.34 -3.93 9.03
N GLY A 404 -22.57 -5.12 8.45
CA GLY A 404 -22.43 -5.36 7.01
C GLY A 404 -20.99 -5.47 6.51
N ASP A 405 -19.97 -5.26 7.36
CA ASP A 405 -18.57 -5.29 6.95
C ASP A 405 -18.11 -6.68 6.50
N VAL A 406 -17.17 -6.70 5.56
CA VAL A 406 -16.57 -7.89 4.92
C VAL A 406 -15.08 -7.95 5.24
N THR A 407 -14.42 -9.05 4.88
CA THR A 407 -12.99 -9.23 5.14
C THR A 407 -12.12 -8.12 4.52
N ASP A 408 -12.42 -7.67 3.30
CA ASP A 408 -11.74 -6.54 2.64
C ASP A 408 -11.87 -5.23 3.42
N GLY A 409 -13.05 -4.98 4.00
CA GLY A 409 -13.28 -3.76 4.77
C GLY A 409 -12.51 -3.73 6.09
N VAL A 410 -12.28 -4.90 6.71
CA VAL A 410 -11.37 -5.02 7.86
C VAL A 410 -9.93 -4.76 7.46
N LEU A 411 -9.45 -5.36 6.35
CA LEU A 411 -8.09 -5.11 5.84
C LEU A 411 -7.84 -3.62 5.57
N LYS A 412 -8.85 -2.88 5.14
CA LYS A 412 -8.74 -1.46 4.83
C LYS A 412 -8.58 -0.56 6.06
N ARG A 413 -9.10 -0.97 7.22
CA ARG A 413 -9.03 -0.21 8.48
C ARG A 413 -8.08 -0.81 9.51
N ILE A 414 -7.19 -1.69 9.09
CA ILE A 414 -6.30 -2.43 9.98
C ILE A 414 -5.17 -1.57 10.56
N ASN A 415 -4.86 -0.43 9.95
CA ASN A 415 -3.76 0.45 10.35
C ASN A 415 -3.90 0.98 11.78
N GLU A 416 -5.12 1.24 12.25
CA GLU A 416 -5.35 1.61 13.65
C GLU A 416 -4.84 0.52 14.61
N ILE A 417 -4.99 -0.75 14.25
CA ILE A 417 -4.58 -1.89 15.06
C ILE A 417 -3.06 -2.04 15.08
N THR A 418 -2.43 -1.98 13.91
CA THR A 418 -0.97 -2.13 13.80
C THR A 418 -0.22 -0.93 14.38
N TYR A 419 -0.83 0.26 14.36
CA TYR A 419 -0.27 1.46 14.98
C TYR A 419 -0.35 1.41 16.50
N TYR A 420 -1.54 1.21 17.06
CA TYR A 420 -1.76 1.23 18.51
C TYR A 420 -1.35 -0.06 19.22
N LYS A 421 -1.00 -1.13 18.48
CA LYS A 421 -0.42 -2.36 19.04
C LYS A 421 -1.16 -2.85 20.29
N PRO A 422 -2.47 -3.16 20.18
CA PRO A 422 -3.27 -3.62 21.31
C PRO A 422 -2.65 -4.89 21.90
N ARG A 423 -2.81 -5.10 23.21
CA ARG A 423 -2.27 -6.32 23.83
C ARG A 423 -3.00 -7.57 23.34
N THR A 424 -4.24 -7.43 22.89
CA THR A 424 -5.10 -8.54 22.46
C THR A 424 -6.09 -8.10 21.40
N VAL A 425 -6.27 -8.90 20.36
CA VAL A 425 -7.28 -8.69 19.31
C VAL A 425 -8.12 -9.96 19.14
N PHE A 426 -9.43 -9.83 19.23
CA PHE A 426 -10.43 -10.85 18.90
C PHE A 426 -11.01 -10.56 17.51
N ILE A 427 -10.94 -11.54 16.60
CA ILE A 427 -11.38 -11.38 15.20
C ILE A 427 -12.53 -12.35 14.93
N LEU A 428 -13.67 -11.82 14.48
CA LEU A 428 -14.78 -12.61 13.91
C LEU A 428 -15.37 -11.88 12.70
N ILE A 429 -15.12 -12.40 11.49
CA ILE A 429 -15.51 -11.78 10.22
C ILE A 429 -15.75 -12.88 9.16
N GLY A 430 -16.41 -12.56 8.04
CA GLY A 430 -16.59 -13.48 6.91
C GLY A 430 -18.05 -13.85 6.58
N ILE A 431 -18.98 -13.76 7.54
CA ILE A 431 -20.39 -14.14 7.27
C ILE A 431 -21.07 -13.26 6.21
N ASN A 432 -20.74 -11.97 6.15
CA ASN A 432 -21.27 -11.07 5.12
C ASN A 432 -20.65 -11.34 3.76
N ASP A 433 -19.38 -11.72 3.70
CA ASP A 433 -18.73 -12.17 2.47
C ASP A 433 -19.48 -13.39 1.90
N LEU A 434 -19.77 -14.40 2.73
CA LEU A 434 -20.51 -15.59 2.29
C LEU A 434 -21.96 -15.26 1.90
N PHE A 435 -22.60 -14.32 2.58
CA PHE A 435 -23.92 -13.83 2.18
C PHE A 435 -23.88 -13.14 0.81
N ASN A 436 -22.88 -12.29 0.56
CA ASN A 436 -22.70 -11.58 -0.71
C ASN A 436 -22.27 -12.53 -1.84
N LEU A 437 -21.49 -13.57 -1.54
CA LEU A 437 -21.19 -14.66 -2.48
C LEU A 437 -22.48 -15.29 -3.01
N TYR A 438 -23.41 -15.62 -2.11
CA TYR A 438 -24.66 -16.29 -2.50
C TYR A 438 -25.61 -15.37 -3.28
N PHE A 439 -25.85 -14.15 -2.80
CA PHE A 439 -26.89 -13.27 -3.37
C PHE A 439 -26.40 -12.30 -4.43
N GLN A 440 -25.18 -11.79 -4.29
CA GLN A 440 -24.63 -10.77 -5.20
C GLN A 440 -23.66 -11.40 -6.21
N LYS A 441 -23.07 -12.57 -5.88
CA LYS A 441 -22.03 -13.27 -6.67
C LYS A 441 -20.80 -12.41 -6.95
N GLU A 442 -20.51 -11.46 -6.06
CA GLU A 442 -19.38 -10.54 -6.21
C GLU A 442 -18.12 -11.07 -5.53
N ILE A 443 -18.28 -11.86 -4.45
CA ILE A 443 -17.17 -12.53 -3.77
C ILE A 443 -16.65 -13.69 -4.63
N PRO A 444 -15.33 -13.87 -4.77
CA PRO A 444 -14.79 -14.91 -5.66
C PRO A 444 -15.10 -16.34 -5.21
N SER A 445 -14.87 -16.66 -3.94
CA SER A 445 -15.10 -18.00 -3.38
C SER A 445 -14.99 -18.03 -1.83
N PRO A 446 -15.41 -19.11 -1.15
CA PRO A 446 -15.14 -19.31 0.27
C PRO A 446 -13.64 -19.33 0.61
N GLU A 447 -12.80 -19.89 -0.26
CA GLU A 447 -11.34 -19.91 -0.09
C GLU A 447 -10.77 -18.50 -0.08
N TYR A 448 -11.29 -17.60 -0.92
CA TYR A 448 -10.92 -16.19 -0.89
C TYR A 448 -11.21 -15.55 0.48
N VAL A 449 -12.40 -15.81 1.04
CA VAL A 449 -12.78 -15.30 2.37
C VAL A 449 -11.84 -15.83 3.45
N ALA A 450 -11.54 -17.14 3.43
CA ALA A 450 -10.60 -17.74 4.36
C ALA A 450 -9.19 -17.13 4.25
N ASN A 451 -8.69 -16.95 3.02
CA ASN A 451 -7.38 -16.35 2.77
C ASN A 451 -7.32 -14.90 3.25
N ASN A 452 -8.37 -14.11 3.04
CA ASN A 452 -8.43 -12.74 3.57
C ASN A 452 -8.45 -12.73 5.11
N ILE A 453 -9.17 -13.66 5.75
CA ILE A 453 -9.14 -13.81 7.22
C ILE A 453 -7.71 -14.10 7.70
N LEU A 454 -7.01 -15.02 7.06
CA LEU A 454 -5.62 -15.35 7.39
C LEU A 454 -4.70 -14.14 7.16
N LYS A 455 -4.87 -13.42 6.06
CA LYS A 455 -4.13 -12.19 5.75
C LYS A 455 -4.33 -11.11 6.81
N ILE A 456 -5.54 -10.94 7.37
CA ILE A 456 -5.78 -10.02 8.49
C ILE A 456 -4.88 -10.38 9.67
N THR A 457 -4.79 -11.67 10.03
CA THR A 457 -3.91 -12.12 11.13
C THR A 457 -2.44 -11.88 10.84
N GLU A 458 -2.00 -12.10 9.60
CA GLU A 458 -0.62 -11.87 9.17
C GLU A 458 -0.23 -10.39 9.24
N VAL A 459 -1.10 -9.50 8.74
CA VAL A 459 -0.86 -8.04 8.78
C VAL A 459 -0.77 -7.55 10.23
N ILE A 460 -1.66 -8.01 11.12
CA ILE A 460 -1.58 -7.65 12.55
C ILE A 460 -0.29 -8.19 13.15
N HIS A 461 0.08 -9.44 12.91
CA HIS A 461 1.28 -10.04 13.48
C HIS A 461 2.56 -9.31 13.01
N LYS A 462 2.65 -8.99 11.72
CA LYS A 462 3.79 -8.26 11.15
C LYS A 462 3.89 -6.83 11.70
N GLY A 463 2.77 -6.12 11.82
CA GLY A 463 2.74 -4.74 12.31
C GLY A 463 2.80 -4.60 13.84
N SER A 464 2.36 -5.63 14.55
CA SER A 464 2.27 -5.68 16.01
C SER A 464 2.59 -7.08 16.55
N PRO A 465 3.87 -7.50 16.53
CA PRO A 465 4.27 -8.87 16.83
C PRO A 465 3.99 -9.30 18.29
N GLU A 466 3.82 -8.35 19.21
CA GLU A 466 3.48 -8.62 20.62
C GLU A 466 1.96 -8.75 20.85
N THR A 467 1.12 -8.38 19.88
CA THR A 467 -0.33 -8.50 20.01
C THR A 467 -0.74 -9.97 20.04
N LYS A 468 -1.43 -10.40 21.10
CA LYS A 468 -2.08 -11.73 21.13
C LYS A 468 -3.30 -11.71 20.20
N ILE A 469 -3.24 -12.45 19.09
CA ILE A 469 -4.36 -12.56 18.15
C ILE A 469 -5.21 -13.78 18.54
N TYR A 470 -6.51 -13.59 18.68
CA TYR A 470 -7.52 -14.63 18.84
C TYR A 470 -8.47 -14.62 17.65
N LEU A 471 -8.26 -15.56 16.72
CA LEU A 471 -9.14 -15.75 15.57
C LEU A 471 -10.31 -16.66 15.97
N GLN A 472 -11.53 -16.26 15.64
CA GLN A 472 -12.75 -16.99 15.98
C GLN A 472 -13.39 -17.56 14.73
N THR A 473 -13.82 -18.83 14.79
CA THR A 473 -14.56 -19.45 13.67
C THR A 473 -15.87 -18.71 13.40
N ILE A 474 -16.28 -18.64 12.13
CA ILE A 474 -17.56 -18.07 11.73
C ILE A 474 -18.66 -18.87 12.41
N LEU A 475 -19.64 -18.20 13.03
CA LEU A 475 -20.75 -18.86 13.72
C LEU A 475 -21.64 -19.63 12.71
N PRO A 476 -22.29 -20.72 13.13
CA PRO A 476 -23.38 -21.31 12.37
C PRO A 476 -24.54 -20.31 12.23
N THR A 477 -25.46 -20.60 11.31
CA THR A 477 -26.65 -19.78 11.03
C THR A 477 -27.84 -20.70 10.81
N SER A 478 -29.07 -20.18 10.89
CA SER A 478 -30.26 -20.94 10.49
C SER A 478 -30.46 -20.97 8.97
N LYS A 479 -29.63 -20.24 8.22
CA LYS A 479 -29.59 -20.19 6.76
C LYS A 479 -28.78 -21.36 6.23
N ASP A 480 -29.43 -22.50 6.07
CA ASP A 480 -28.85 -23.76 5.59
C ASP A 480 -27.95 -23.61 4.35
N TYR A 481 -28.33 -22.78 3.39
CA TYR A 481 -27.59 -22.51 2.16
C TYR A 481 -26.19 -21.89 2.37
N LEU A 482 -25.89 -21.32 3.55
CA LEU A 482 -24.55 -20.80 3.86
C LEU A 482 -23.66 -21.82 4.59
N MET A 483 -24.23 -22.92 5.09
CA MET A 483 -23.53 -23.81 6.01
C MET A 483 -22.36 -24.56 5.37
N GLU A 484 -22.49 -24.93 4.09
CA GLU A 484 -21.41 -25.57 3.35
C GLU A 484 -20.19 -24.63 3.26
N ASP A 485 -20.40 -23.37 2.88
CA ASP A 485 -19.33 -22.40 2.72
C ASP A 485 -18.74 -21.94 4.06
N ILE A 486 -19.57 -21.79 5.10
CA ILE A 486 -19.10 -21.56 6.48
C ILE A 486 -18.18 -22.70 6.92
N THR A 487 -18.58 -23.94 6.66
CA THR A 487 -17.79 -25.12 7.03
C THR A 487 -16.47 -25.17 6.27
N LYS A 488 -16.47 -24.82 4.97
CA LYS A 488 -15.24 -24.70 4.16
C LYS A 488 -14.28 -23.68 4.76
N VAL A 489 -14.74 -22.45 5.00
CA VAL A 489 -13.91 -21.38 5.60
C VAL A 489 -13.37 -21.80 6.96
N ASN A 490 -14.24 -22.33 7.84
CA ASN A 490 -13.87 -22.77 9.17
C ASN A 490 -12.86 -23.92 9.14
N THR A 491 -12.95 -24.82 8.17
CA THR A 491 -11.98 -25.91 7.97
C THR A 491 -10.60 -25.34 7.59
N MET A 492 -10.55 -24.39 6.66
CA MET A 492 -9.28 -23.76 6.25
C MET A 492 -8.59 -23.05 7.41
N ILE A 493 -9.31 -22.26 8.21
CA ILE A 493 -8.72 -21.56 9.38
C ILE A 493 -8.31 -22.54 10.50
N ARG A 494 -8.95 -23.70 10.61
CA ARG A 494 -8.52 -24.77 11.53
C ARG A 494 -7.24 -25.42 11.06
N MET A 495 -7.12 -25.73 9.76
CA MET A 495 -5.96 -26.39 9.18
C MET A 495 -4.70 -25.52 9.27
N HIS A 496 -4.82 -24.20 9.06
CA HIS A 496 -3.66 -23.30 9.11
C HIS A 496 -3.10 -23.07 10.51
N LYS A 497 -3.80 -23.52 11.58
CA LYS A 497 -3.39 -23.30 12.97
C LYS A 497 -2.01 -23.87 13.31
N THR A 498 -1.59 -24.96 12.66
CA THR A 498 -0.33 -25.66 12.98
C THR A 498 0.92 -24.84 12.70
N ASP A 499 0.81 -23.81 11.85
CA ASP A 499 1.91 -22.93 11.43
C ASP A 499 1.61 -21.43 11.67
N SER A 500 0.63 -21.10 12.52
CA SER A 500 -0.01 -19.77 12.52
C SER A 500 0.44 -18.76 13.59
N ASN A 501 0.27 -17.48 13.24
CA ASN A 501 0.49 -16.30 14.09
C ASN A 501 -0.70 -15.93 14.99
N TYR A 502 -1.65 -16.83 15.22
CA TYR A 502 -2.87 -16.57 16.01
C TYR A 502 -3.29 -17.77 16.89
N ASN A 503 -4.14 -17.50 17.88
CA ASN A 503 -4.79 -18.49 18.71
C ASN A 503 -6.23 -18.70 18.22
N LEU A 504 -6.59 -19.92 17.82
CA LEU A 504 -7.96 -20.22 17.36
C LEU A 504 -8.91 -20.45 18.54
N ILE A 505 -10.08 -19.80 18.49
CA ILE A 505 -11.24 -20.07 19.35
C ILE A 505 -12.37 -20.60 18.46
N ASP A 506 -12.78 -21.85 18.68
CA ASP A 506 -13.78 -22.48 17.83
C ASP A 506 -15.20 -22.21 18.33
N LEU A 507 -15.73 -21.03 18.02
CA LEU A 507 -17.11 -20.67 18.38
C LEU A 507 -18.15 -21.48 17.62
N PHE A 508 -17.86 -21.92 16.40
CA PHE A 508 -18.80 -22.74 15.62
C PHE A 508 -19.27 -23.96 16.42
N GLU A 509 -18.33 -24.74 16.98
CA GLU A 509 -18.63 -25.93 17.77
C GLU A 509 -19.47 -25.64 19.03
N VAL A 510 -19.34 -24.44 19.59
CA VAL A 510 -20.09 -24.02 20.78
C VAL A 510 -21.53 -23.61 20.44
N PHE A 511 -21.73 -23.03 19.26
CA PHE A 511 -23.01 -22.45 18.84
C PHE A 511 -23.88 -23.38 17.98
N VAL A 512 -23.30 -24.43 17.39
CA VAL A 512 -24.01 -25.38 16.52
C VAL A 512 -24.89 -26.33 17.33
N GLY A 513 -26.11 -26.56 16.86
CA GLY A 513 -27.05 -27.55 17.39
C GLY A 513 -26.90 -28.91 16.73
N ASP A 514 -27.71 -29.88 17.18
CA ASP A 514 -27.67 -31.26 16.69
C ASP A 514 -28.08 -31.39 15.20
N ASP A 515 -28.78 -30.38 14.67
CA ASP A 515 -29.19 -30.28 13.27
C ASP A 515 -28.13 -29.63 12.36
N GLY A 516 -26.97 -29.25 12.91
CA GLY A 516 -25.90 -28.57 12.18
C GLY A 516 -26.14 -27.07 11.98
N LEU A 517 -27.23 -26.50 12.49
CA LEU A 517 -27.55 -25.06 12.41
C LEU A 517 -27.27 -24.37 13.74
N ILE A 518 -27.43 -23.04 13.79
CA ILE A 518 -27.30 -22.31 15.06
C ILE A 518 -28.42 -22.72 16.03
N LYS A 519 -28.07 -22.92 17.31
CA LYS A 519 -29.06 -23.16 18.38
C LYS A 519 -30.11 -22.02 18.39
N PRO A 520 -31.41 -22.32 18.17
CA PRO A 520 -32.43 -21.28 17.98
C PRO A 520 -32.58 -20.32 19.18
N ASN A 521 -32.34 -20.79 20.40
CA ASN A 521 -32.42 -19.97 21.61
C ASN A 521 -31.26 -18.96 21.77
N LEU A 522 -30.22 -19.01 20.93
CA LEU A 522 -29.06 -18.11 20.99
C LEU A 522 -29.14 -16.94 19.99
N THR A 523 -30.10 -16.97 19.07
CA THR A 523 -30.23 -15.99 18.00
C THR A 523 -31.58 -15.25 18.05
N SER A 524 -31.64 -14.06 17.47
CA SER A 524 -32.87 -13.30 17.28
C SER A 524 -33.51 -13.50 15.90
N ASP A 525 -32.72 -13.81 14.88
CA ASP A 525 -33.16 -13.84 13.48
C ASP A 525 -32.52 -14.97 12.65
N GLY A 526 -31.81 -15.89 13.30
CA GLY A 526 -31.07 -16.95 12.64
C GLY A 526 -29.60 -16.63 12.36
N THR A 527 -29.14 -15.40 12.57
CA THR A 527 -27.74 -14.99 12.33
C THR A 527 -27.18 -14.12 13.47
N HIS A 528 -27.92 -13.11 13.91
CA HIS A 528 -27.52 -12.22 14.99
C HIS A 528 -27.82 -12.84 16.35
N LEU A 529 -26.92 -12.62 17.31
CA LEU A 529 -27.04 -13.16 18.65
C LEU A 529 -28.04 -12.38 19.49
N ASN A 530 -28.81 -13.09 20.31
CA ASN A 530 -29.60 -12.49 21.36
C ASN A 530 -28.78 -12.41 22.68
N LYS A 531 -29.42 -12.01 23.78
CA LYS A 531 -28.77 -11.91 25.10
C LYS A 531 -28.07 -13.21 25.55
N LEU A 532 -28.69 -14.36 25.33
CA LEU A 532 -28.12 -15.67 25.69
C LEU A 532 -26.94 -16.02 24.79
N GLY A 533 -27.03 -15.71 23.48
CA GLY A 533 -25.92 -15.89 22.55
C GLY A 533 -24.68 -15.09 22.96
N TYR A 534 -24.83 -13.81 23.30
CA TYR A 534 -23.70 -13.00 23.78
C TYR A 534 -23.15 -13.47 25.12
N GLN A 535 -24.00 -13.96 26.03
CA GLN A 535 -23.54 -14.55 27.29
C GLN A 535 -22.66 -15.78 27.04
N LEU A 536 -23.09 -16.69 26.16
CA LEU A 536 -22.32 -17.88 25.79
C LEU A 536 -20.99 -17.51 25.14
N TRP A 537 -20.97 -16.49 24.27
CA TRP A 537 -19.73 -15.99 23.67
C TRP A 537 -18.76 -15.52 24.76
N VAL A 538 -19.23 -14.64 25.65
CA VAL A 538 -18.43 -14.13 26.78
C VAL A 538 -17.86 -15.26 27.63
N GLU A 539 -18.69 -16.24 28.02
CA GLU A 539 -18.26 -17.40 28.81
C GLU A 539 -17.17 -18.20 28.10
N THR A 540 -17.28 -18.37 26.78
CA THR A 540 -16.31 -19.11 25.96
C THR A 540 -14.95 -18.43 25.92
N ILE A 541 -14.91 -17.10 25.85
CA ILE A 541 -13.64 -16.34 25.72
C ILE A 541 -13.08 -15.86 27.06
N ASN A 542 -13.85 -15.88 28.15
CA ASN A 542 -13.38 -15.35 29.43
C ASN A 542 -12.14 -16.12 29.96
N ALA A 543 -12.01 -17.39 29.60
CA ALA A 543 -10.84 -18.22 29.92
C ALA A 543 -9.55 -17.75 29.23
N THR A 544 -9.63 -16.99 28.13
CA THR A 544 -8.47 -16.52 27.38
C THR A 544 -7.99 -15.13 27.83
N ILE A 545 -8.88 -14.29 28.37
CA ILE A 545 -8.58 -12.90 28.74
C ILE A 545 -7.86 -12.79 30.10
N ASN A 546 -8.04 -13.77 30.98
CA ASN A 546 -7.42 -13.82 32.31
C ASN A 546 -6.05 -14.54 32.35
N ARG A 547 -5.39 -14.71 31.19
CA ARG A 547 -4.06 -15.31 31.01
C ARG A 547 -3.14 -14.38 30.20
#